data_AF-R1E0N8-F1
#
_entry.id   AF-R1E0N8-F1
#
_cell.length_a   1.000
_cell.length_b   1.000
_cell.length_c   1.000
_cell.angle_alpha   90.00
_cell.angle_beta   90.00
_cell.angle_gamma   90.00
#
_symmetry.space_group_name_H-M   'P 1'
#
loop_
_entity.id
_entity.type
_entity.pdbx_description
1 polymer ?
#
loop_
_entity_poly.entity_id
_entity_poly.type
_entity_poly.pdbx_seq_one_letter_code
_entity_poly.pdbx_strand_id
1 'polypeptide(L)'
;MEQRRRSMHQEPLHDVGPFLPQPISWADIGLATHSIHSRNGGHYTVDLACKTLAGLVVHHFPDEDGLDGRLSPRSKVTLNDEAKEAAGIPANAATFAFAYPLVGASDLSLRSDPAEEVGAGGGRDTATLFLSFLSFGGFVYWDERHRVCGVNALEEGSGLYFDGPRQLPSPQLRGLLYDSSRVSRPLIDIGVTGFCWLAPSEQIPGLPGVENYWPDGGFVYFYDDEAEPPLSSLAFVKPPKRADGSSEAELLDEAELLDDVLFKVVAPPSSEDATPLSRRSLHEPPRRTRTFTQDAYQLQRSVASSRSGRGSVEEVVQEARRRLLQLLQRQKLPDALRKAEARSLLLRALHRTLQAMNEFSQQRVE
;
A
#
# COMPACT_ATOMS: atom_id res chain seq x y z
N MET A 1 -5.72 25.26 -17.53
CA MET A 1 -5.62 24.05 -16.69
C MET A 1 -4.23 23.39 -16.74
N GLU A 2 -3.29 23.82 -17.59
CA GLU A 2 -1.98 23.14 -17.77
C GLU A 2 -0.88 23.49 -16.76
N GLN A 3 -0.99 24.57 -15.97
CA GLN A 3 0.11 25.05 -15.11
C GLN A 3 0.14 24.47 -13.68
N ARG A 4 -0.66 23.44 -13.38
CA ARG A 4 -0.72 22.81 -12.04
C ARG A 4 0.02 21.48 -11.90
N ARG A 5 0.69 20.98 -12.93
CA ARG A 5 1.63 19.84 -12.82
C ARG A 5 2.99 20.31 -12.28
N ARG A 6 3.01 20.83 -11.05
CA ARG A 6 4.27 21.06 -10.34
C ARG A 6 4.90 19.71 -10.04
N SER A 7 6.20 19.60 -10.30
CA SER A 7 7.09 18.49 -9.97
C SER A 7 6.81 17.96 -8.55
N MET A 8 5.93 16.96 -8.45
CA MET A 8 5.99 16.02 -7.35
C MET A 8 7.19 15.16 -7.68
N HIS A 9 8.25 15.24 -6.87
CA HIS A 9 9.25 14.20 -6.86
C HIS A 9 8.52 12.91 -6.50
N GLN A 10 8.28 12.07 -7.51
CA GLN A 10 7.66 10.77 -7.32
C GLN A 10 8.70 9.91 -6.63
N GLU A 11 8.60 9.80 -5.30
CA GLU A 11 9.32 8.74 -4.61
C GLU A 11 8.69 7.40 -5.04
N PRO A 12 9.51 6.43 -5.50
CA PRO A 12 9.00 5.11 -5.83
C PRO A 12 8.21 4.55 -4.63
N LEU A 13 7.16 3.77 -4.88
CA LEU A 13 6.51 3.00 -3.81
C LEU A 13 7.54 2.03 -3.21
N HIS A 14 8.16 2.43 -2.12
CA HIS A 14 9.16 1.64 -1.40
C HIS A 14 8.52 0.48 -0.64
N ASP A 15 7.26 0.65 -0.20
CA ASP A 15 6.47 -0.39 0.43
C ASP A 15 5.14 -0.54 -0.31
N VAL A 16 5.07 -1.53 -1.20
CA VAL A 16 3.78 -2.09 -1.58
C VAL A 16 3.42 -3.04 -0.45
N GLY A 17 2.51 -2.58 0.42
CA GLY A 17 2.29 -3.15 1.75
C GLY A 17 2.11 -4.67 1.76
N PRO A 18 2.25 -5.30 2.93
CA PRO A 18 1.82 -6.67 3.02
C PRO A 18 0.30 -6.71 2.78
N PHE A 19 -0.14 -7.63 1.93
CA PHE A 19 -1.56 -7.84 1.66
C PHE A 19 -2.01 -9.16 2.25
N LEU A 20 -3.09 -9.17 3.02
CA LEU A 20 -3.66 -10.40 3.55
C LEU A 20 -4.78 -10.87 2.61
N PRO A 21 -4.61 -12.01 1.90
CA PRO A 21 -5.71 -12.59 1.14
C PRO A 21 -6.76 -13.12 2.11
N GLN A 22 -7.99 -12.63 1.99
CA GLN A 22 -9.12 -13.02 2.83
C GLN A 22 -10.17 -13.75 1.99
N PRO A 23 -10.51 -15.01 2.31
CA PRO A 23 -11.50 -15.76 1.56
C PRO A 23 -12.88 -15.10 1.69
N ILE A 24 -13.55 -14.96 0.55
CA ILE A 24 -14.94 -14.49 0.47
C ILE A 24 -15.81 -15.57 -0.18
N SER A 25 -17.03 -15.67 0.31
CA SER A 25 -18.04 -16.55 -0.29
C SER A 25 -18.45 -15.97 -1.64
N TRP A 26 -17.99 -16.62 -2.73
CA TRP A 26 -18.29 -16.17 -4.09
C TRP A 26 -19.80 -16.24 -4.42
N ALA A 27 -20.54 -17.11 -3.72
CA ALA A 27 -22.00 -17.21 -3.83
C ALA A 27 -22.71 -15.98 -3.26
N ASP A 28 -22.16 -15.38 -2.20
CA ASP A 28 -22.76 -14.22 -1.52
C ASP A 28 -22.58 -12.91 -2.29
N ILE A 29 -21.68 -12.91 -3.27
CA ILE A 29 -21.29 -11.73 -4.06
C ILE A 29 -21.82 -11.79 -5.48
N GLY A 30 -22.52 -12.88 -5.85
CA GLY A 30 -23.05 -13.08 -7.20
C GLY A 30 -21.99 -12.95 -8.29
N LEU A 31 -20.75 -13.35 -8.01
CA LEU A 31 -19.65 -13.23 -8.96
C LEU A 31 -19.88 -14.21 -10.11
N ALA A 32 -20.05 -13.67 -11.31
CA ALA A 32 -20.04 -14.47 -12.52
C ALA A 32 -18.78 -14.15 -13.33
N THR A 33 -18.16 -15.19 -13.86
CA THR A 33 -16.92 -15.04 -14.64
C THR A 33 -17.18 -15.43 -16.08
N HIS A 34 -16.78 -14.57 -17.02
CA HIS A 34 -17.09 -14.74 -18.43
C HIS A 34 -15.83 -14.53 -19.29
N SER A 35 -15.76 -15.23 -20.42
CA SER A 35 -14.73 -15.00 -21.44
C SER A 35 -13.28 -15.09 -20.93
N ILE A 36 -12.98 -16.05 -20.05
CA ILE A 36 -11.64 -16.18 -19.46
C ILE A 36 -10.69 -16.97 -20.38
N HIS A 37 -9.82 -16.24 -21.06
CA HIS A 37 -8.81 -16.77 -21.94
C HIS A 37 -7.48 -16.94 -21.20
N SER A 38 -6.73 -17.99 -21.53
CA SER A 38 -5.42 -18.27 -20.89
C SER A 38 -4.36 -17.22 -21.20
N ARG A 39 -4.49 -16.47 -22.31
CA ARG A 39 -3.45 -15.50 -22.76
C ARG A 39 -3.78 -14.04 -22.47
N ASN A 40 -5.05 -13.66 -22.56
CA ASN A 40 -5.46 -12.25 -22.55
C ASN A 40 -6.23 -11.86 -21.28
N GLY A 41 -6.34 -12.79 -20.33
CA GLY A 41 -7.23 -12.64 -19.18
C GLY A 41 -8.69 -12.82 -19.55
N GLY A 42 -9.57 -12.20 -18.77
CA GLY A 42 -11.01 -12.33 -18.92
C GLY A 42 -11.76 -11.20 -18.25
N HIS A 43 -13.06 -11.38 -18.13
CA HIS A 43 -13.95 -10.44 -17.47
C HIS A 43 -14.68 -11.13 -16.33
N TYR A 44 -15.05 -10.37 -15.33
CA TYR A 44 -15.97 -10.80 -14.29
C TYR A 44 -17.08 -9.78 -14.15
N THR A 45 -18.26 -10.23 -13.74
CA THR A 45 -19.39 -9.39 -13.38
C THR A 45 -19.74 -9.66 -11.94
N VAL A 46 -20.19 -8.60 -11.27
CA VAL A 46 -20.75 -8.70 -9.91
C VAL A 46 -22.21 -8.32 -9.97
N ASP A 47 -23.05 -9.20 -9.43
CA ASP A 47 -24.45 -8.90 -9.17
C ASP A 47 -24.60 -7.95 -7.97
N LEU A 48 -24.88 -6.68 -8.27
CA LEU A 48 -25.11 -5.64 -7.26
C LEU A 48 -26.44 -5.81 -6.51
N ALA A 49 -27.39 -6.57 -7.05
CA ALA A 49 -28.64 -6.88 -6.39
C ALA A 49 -28.47 -7.95 -5.30
N CYS A 50 -27.25 -8.46 -5.09
CA CYS A 50 -26.98 -9.38 -4.00
C CYS A 50 -27.30 -8.70 -2.66
N LYS A 51 -27.86 -9.48 -1.72
CA LYS A 51 -28.35 -8.97 -0.43
C LYS A 51 -27.27 -8.23 0.35
N THR A 52 -26.01 -8.63 0.17
CA THR A 52 -24.83 -8.04 0.79
C THR A 52 -24.60 -6.59 0.35
N LEU A 53 -25.00 -6.22 -0.87
CA LEU A 53 -24.69 -4.93 -1.48
C LEU A 53 -25.87 -3.99 -1.69
N ALA A 54 -27.09 -4.51 -1.60
CA ALA A 54 -28.31 -3.73 -1.85
C ALA A 54 -28.38 -2.43 -1.01
N GLY A 55 -27.69 -2.36 0.14
CA GLY A 55 -27.60 -1.14 0.96
C GLY A 55 -26.43 -0.19 0.63
N LEU A 56 -25.38 -0.67 -0.03
CA LEU A 56 -24.12 0.07 -0.25
C LEU A 56 -24.05 0.72 -1.64
N VAL A 57 -24.69 0.11 -2.65
CA VAL A 57 -24.41 0.37 -4.06
C VAL A 57 -25.31 1.45 -4.69
N VAL A 58 -26.51 1.67 -4.15
CA VAL A 58 -27.58 2.50 -4.74
C VAL A 58 -27.15 3.95 -5.05
N HIS A 59 -26.07 4.45 -4.44
CA HIS A 59 -25.62 5.83 -4.62
C HIS A 59 -24.38 6.01 -5.50
N HIS A 60 -23.69 4.92 -5.88
CA HIS A 60 -22.34 5.02 -6.45
C HIS A 60 -22.19 4.45 -7.86
N PHE A 61 -23.07 3.57 -8.29
CA PHE A 61 -23.03 2.99 -9.64
C PHE A 61 -24.34 3.29 -10.37
N PRO A 62 -24.32 4.22 -11.35
CA PRO A 62 -25.55 4.71 -11.98
C PRO A 62 -26.17 3.73 -12.99
N ASP A 63 -25.46 2.67 -13.39
CA ASP A 63 -25.93 1.69 -14.36
C ASP A 63 -26.33 0.37 -13.68
N GLU A 64 -27.54 -0.12 -13.98
CA GLU A 64 -28.10 -1.37 -13.44
C GLU A 64 -27.55 -2.63 -14.14
N ASP A 65 -26.79 -2.49 -15.24
CA ASP A 65 -26.34 -3.60 -16.09
C ASP A 65 -25.18 -4.45 -15.50
N GLY A 66 -24.94 -4.33 -14.19
CA GLY A 66 -23.86 -5.00 -13.48
C GLY A 66 -22.51 -4.29 -13.66
N LEU A 67 -21.57 -4.64 -12.80
CA LEU A 67 -20.24 -4.05 -12.81
C LEU A 67 -19.23 -4.98 -13.49
N ASP A 68 -18.76 -4.58 -14.65
CA ASP A 68 -17.75 -5.30 -15.43
C ASP A 68 -16.35 -5.04 -14.89
N GLY A 69 -15.76 -6.08 -14.31
CA GLY A 69 -14.36 -6.13 -13.91
C GLY A 69 -13.49 -6.91 -14.88
N ARG A 70 -12.18 -6.87 -14.64
CA ARG A 70 -11.17 -7.52 -15.48
C ARG A 70 -10.36 -8.53 -14.71
N LEU A 71 -9.95 -9.60 -15.38
CA LEU A 71 -9.09 -10.65 -14.84
C LEU A 71 -7.73 -10.64 -15.54
N SER A 72 -6.67 -10.97 -14.82
CA SER A 72 -5.39 -11.35 -15.41
C SER A 72 -5.53 -12.66 -16.21
N PRO A 73 -4.53 -13.02 -17.05
CA PRO A 73 -4.40 -14.38 -17.56
C PRO A 73 -4.48 -15.42 -16.44
N ARG A 74 -5.09 -16.57 -16.73
CA ARG A 74 -5.15 -17.70 -15.78
C ARG A 74 -3.80 -18.38 -15.68
N SER A 75 -3.38 -18.69 -14.46
CA SER A 75 -2.18 -19.46 -14.16
C SER A 75 -2.50 -20.68 -13.31
N LYS A 76 -1.60 -21.67 -13.32
CA LYS A 76 -1.71 -22.87 -12.48
C LYS A 76 -1.37 -22.52 -11.03
N VAL A 77 -2.10 -23.09 -10.08
CA VAL A 77 -1.70 -23.04 -8.67
C VAL A 77 -0.49 -23.96 -8.48
N THR A 78 0.65 -23.40 -8.06
CA THR A 78 1.91 -24.12 -7.85
C THR A 78 2.17 -24.46 -6.38
N LEU A 79 1.40 -23.88 -5.47
CA LEU A 79 1.50 -24.11 -4.03
C LEU A 79 1.08 -25.54 -3.66
N ASN A 80 1.78 -26.12 -2.69
CA ASN A 80 1.39 -27.38 -2.07
C ASN A 80 0.17 -27.19 -1.14
N ASP A 81 -0.39 -28.29 -0.64
CA ASP A 81 -1.65 -28.24 0.11
C ASP A 81 -1.54 -27.45 1.43
N GLU A 82 -0.41 -27.55 2.14
CA GLU A 82 -0.15 -26.78 3.36
C GLU A 82 -0.09 -25.28 3.08
N ALA A 83 0.64 -24.86 2.03
CA ALA A 83 0.72 -23.45 1.65
C ALA A 83 -0.61 -22.92 1.10
N LYS A 84 -1.40 -23.76 0.41
CA LYS A 84 -2.75 -23.40 0.00
C LYS A 84 -3.64 -23.12 1.21
N GLU A 85 -3.65 -24.01 2.19
CA GLU A 85 -4.43 -23.85 3.42
C GLU A 85 -4.03 -22.56 4.15
N ALA A 86 -2.72 -22.32 4.34
CA ALA A 86 -2.21 -21.12 4.98
C ALA A 86 -2.57 -19.82 4.24
N ALA A 87 -2.68 -19.87 2.91
CA ALA A 87 -3.08 -18.73 2.07
C ALA A 87 -4.60 -18.60 1.88
N GLY A 88 -5.41 -19.46 2.52
CA GLY A 88 -6.86 -19.48 2.34
C GLY A 88 -7.29 -19.87 0.93
N ILE A 89 -6.48 -20.66 0.22
CA ILE A 89 -6.77 -21.13 -1.14
C ILE A 89 -7.52 -22.47 -1.05
N PRO A 90 -8.64 -22.64 -1.77
CA PRO A 90 -9.35 -23.92 -1.78
C PRO A 90 -8.44 -25.09 -2.19
N ALA A 91 -8.52 -26.21 -1.46
CA ALA A 91 -7.67 -27.38 -1.71
C ALA A 91 -7.77 -27.87 -3.17
N ASN A 92 -8.99 -27.84 -3.74
CA ASN A 92 -9.28 -28.25 -5.11
C ASN A 92 -8.98 -27.17 -6.18
N ALA A 93 -8.40 -26.03 -5.81
CA ALA A 93 -8.01 -25.01 -6.77
C ALA A 93 -6.87 -25.52 -7.67
N ALA A 94 -7.13 -25.52 -8.98
CA ALA A 94 -6.19 -25.95 -10.02
C ALA A 94 -5.56 -24.74 -10.72
N THR A 95 -6.34 -23.69 -10.95
CA THR A 95 -5.89 -22.45 -11.61
C THR A 95 -6.40 -21.22 -10.87
N PHE A 96 -5.74 -20.08 -11.07
CA PHE A 96 -6.13 -18.79 -10.49
C PHE A 96 -5.91 -17.64 -11.47
N ALA A 97 -6.51 -16.49 -11.18
CA ALA A 97 -6.28 -15.23 -11.87
C ALA A 97 -6.49 -14.09 -10.88
N PHE A 98 -5.79 -12.99 -11.08
CA PHE A 98 -5.99 -11.76 -10.33
C PHE A 98 -7.18 -10.99 -10.92
N ALA A 99 -8.17 -10.69 -10.08
CA ALA A 99 -9.25 -9.76 -10.38
C ALA A 99 -8.78 -8.34 -10.08
N TYR A 100 -8.74 -7.51 -11.11
CA TYR A 100 -8.39 -6.11 -10.97
C TYR A 100 -9.50 -5.35 -10.23
N PRO A 101 -9.15 -4.29 -9.49
CA PRO A 101 -10.12 -3.36 -8.94
C PRO A 101 -11.12 -2.93 -9.97
N LEU A 102 -12.36 -2.80 -9.54
CA LEU A 102 -13.41 -2.29 -10.35
C LEU A 102 -13.27 -0.77 -10.50
N VAL A 103 -13.46 -0.26 -11.71
CA VAL A 103 -13.38 1.18 -11.98
C VAL A 103 -14.44 1.92 -11.16
N GLY A 104 -14.02 2.93 -10.39
CA GLY A 104 -14.89 3.72 -9.52
C GLY A 104 -15.13 3.12 -8.13
N ALA A 105 -14.70 1.88 -7.87
CA ALA A 105 -14.87 1.27 -6.55
C ALA A 105 -13.89 1.78 -5.49
N SER A 106 -12.78 2.42 -5.87
CA SER A 106 -11.79 2.96 -4.92
C SER A 106 -12.42 3.97 -3.95
N ASP A 107 -13.45 4.70 -4.39
CA ASP A 107 -14.13 5.73 -3.58
C ASP A 107 -15.03 5.13 -2.48
N LEU A 108 -15.37 3.83 -2.58
CA LEU A 108 -16.24 3.16 -1.61
C LEU A 108 -15.51 2.86 -0.30
N SER A 109 -14.24 2.45 -0.39
CA SER A 109 -13.43 2.04 0.77
C SER A 109 -13.11 3.20 1.72
N LEU A 110 -13.04 4.44 1.22
CA LEU A 110 -12.65 5.62 2.00
C LEU A 110 -13.76 6.18 2.90
N ARG A 111 -15.00 5.70 2.76
CA ARG A 111 -16.17 6.30 3.42
C ARG A 111 -16.69 5.51 4.61
N SER A 112 -16.34 4.25 4.73
CA SER A 112 -16.73 3.40 5.85
C SER A 112 -15.74 3.62 6.99
N ASP A 113 -16.06 4.49 7.95
CA ASP A 113 -15.25 4.62 9.18
C ASP A 113 -15.34 3.27 9.92
N PRO A 114 -14.28 2.44 9.95
CA PRO A 114 -14.36 1.08 10.50
C PRO A 114 -14.55 1.08 12.03
N ALA A 115 -14.50 2.26 12.66
CA ALA A 115 -14.41 2.42 14.09
C ALA A 115 -15.75 2.39 14.83
N GLU A 116 -16.90 2.51 14.17
CA GLU A 116 -18.18 2.63 14.88
C GLU A 116 -19.05 1.35 14.95
N GLU A 117 -18.84 0.33 14.10
CA GLU A 117 -19.76 -0.83 14.07
C GLU A 117 -19.17 -2.18 14.52
N VAL A 118 -17.87 -2.28 14.82
CA VAL A 118 -17.29 -3.54 15.29
C VAL A 118 -17.44 -3.67 16.80
N GLY A 119 -18.63 -4.08 17.25
CA GLY A 119 -18.79 -4.73 18.54
C GLY A 119 -17.82 -5.89 18.66
N ALA A 120 -17.27 -6.12 19.85
CA ALA A 120 -16.12 -6.99 20.15
C ALA A 120 -16.29 -8.51 19.88
N GLY A 121 -17.18 -8.91 18.97
CA GLY A 121 -17.48 -10.28 18.57
C GLY A 121 -16.92 -10.69 17.20
N GLY A 122 -15.60 -10.51 17.01
CA GLY A 122 -14.71 -11.42 16.26
C GLY A 122 -14.91 -11.76 14.76
N GLY A 123 -16.03 -11.44 14.13
CA GLY A 123 -16.24 -11.69 12.69
C GLY A 123 -16.13 -10.40 11.89
N ARG A 124 -15.23 -10.34 10.89
CA ARG A 124 -15.29 -9.28 9.89
C ARG A 124 -16.56 -9.45 9.07
N ASP A 125 -17.22 -8.34 8.78
CA ASP A 125 -18.41 -8.32 7.94
C ASP A 125 -18.03 -8.70 6.50
N THR A 126 -18.78 -9.65 5.91
CA THR A 126 -18.66 -10.07 4.52
C THR A 126 -18.76 -8.88 3.57
N ALA A 127 -19.56 -7.86 3.90
CA ALA A 127 -19.68 -6.66 3.10
C ALA A 127 -18.35 -5.89 3.03
N THR A 128 -17.59 -5.81 4.13
CA THR A 128 -16.26 -5.18 4.14
C THR A 128 -15.29 -5.91 3.22
N LEU A 129 -15.18 -7.24 3.34
CA LEU A 129 -14.28 -8.03 2.49
C LEU A 129 -14.64 -7.90 1.00
N PHE A 130 -15.94 -7.79 0.72
CA PHE A 130 -16.40 -7.58 -0.64
C PHE A 130 -16.05 -6.19 -1.18
N LEU A 131 -16.21 -5.13 -0.39
CA LEU A 131 -15.72 -3.80 -0.76
C LEU A 131 -14.21 -3.80 -1.00
N SER A 132 -13.45 -4.50 -0.15
CA SER A 132 -12.01 -4.71 -0.34
C SER A 132 -11.71 -5.39 -1.70
N PHE A 133 -12.46 -6.42 -2.09
CA PHE A 133 -12.33 -7.07 -3.40
C PHE A 133 -12.60 -6.09 -4.56
N LEU A 134 -13.62 -5.25 -4.45
CA LEU A 134 -13.92 -4.26 -5.49
C LEU A 134 -12.87 -3.16 -5.58
N SER A 135 -12.36 -2.66 -4.44
CA SER A 135 -11.44 -1.52 -4.38
C SER A 135 -9.97 -1.90 -4.61
N PHE A 136 -9.53 -3.06 -4.12
CA PHE A 136 -8.13 -3.51 -4.21
C PHE A 136 -7.93 -4.69 -5.16
N GLY A 137 -9.01 -5.36 -5.56
CA GLY A 137 -8.95 -6.58 -6.32
C GLY A 137 -8.77 -7.81 -5.44
N GLY A 138 -8.46 -8.93 -6.07
CA GLY A 138 -8.37 -10.21 -5.38
C GLY A 138 -7.92 -11.34 -6.28
N PHE A 139 -7.94 -12.56 -5.76
CA PHE A 139 -7.67 -13.76 -6.54
C PHE A 139 -8.93 -14.58 -6.70
N VAL A 140 -9.22 -15.01 -7.93
CA VAL A 140 -10.30 -15.94 -8.23
C VAL A 140 -9.68 -17.29 -8.57
N TYR A 141 -10.22 -18.36 -8.01
CA TYR A 141 -9.70 -19.72 -8.13
C TYR A 141 -10.70 -20.63 -8.83
N TRP A 142 -10.21 -21.46 -9.75
CA TRP A 142 -10.99 -22.47 -10.46
C TRP A 142 -10.50 -23.88 -10.18
N ASP A 143 -11.45 -24.81 -10.09
CA ASP A 143 -11.17 -26.24 -10.02
C ASP A 143 -10.74 -26.82 -11.39
N GLU A 144 -10.42 -28.11 -11.43
CA GLU A 144 -10.05 -28.83 -12.67
C GLU A 144 -11.16 -28.83 -13.72
N ARG A 145 -12.42 -28.61 -13.31
CA ARG A 145 -13.59 -28.53 -14.20
C ARG A 145 -13.87 -27.09 -14.64
N HIS A 146 -12.94 -26.16 -14.38
CA HIS A 146 -13.06 -24.74 -14.67
C HIS A 146 -14.26 -24.06 -14.00
N ARG A 147 -14.67 -24.54 -12.83
CA ARG A 147 -15.70 -23.89 -12.00
C ARG A 147 -15.03 -23.06 -10.93
N VAL A 148 -15.56 -21.87 -10.66
CA VAL A 148 -15.09 -21.03 -9.54
C VAL A 148 -15.26 -21.83 -8.25
N CYS A 149 -14.17 -21.97 -7.49
CA CYS A 149 -14.12 -22.74 -6.25
C CYS A 149 -13.71 -21.90 -5.05
N GLY A 150 -13.22 -20.68 -5.27
CA GLY A 150 -12.94 -19.73 -4.21
C GLY A 150 -12.57 -18.36 -4.77
N VAL A 151 -12.69 -17.35 -3.92
CA VAL A 151 -12.28 -15.98 -4.19
C VAL A 151 -11.64 -15.43 -2.92
N ASN A 152 -10.50 -14.77 -3.05
CA ASN A 152 -9.84 -14.08 -1.95
C ASN A 152 -9.77 -12.59 -2.26
N ALA A 153 -10.32 -11.74 -1.38
CA ALA A 153 -10.12 -10.30 -1.43
C ALA A 153 -8.71 -9.94 -0.93
N LEU A 154 -8.09 -8.92 -1.51
CA LEU A 154 -6.88 -8.34 -0.92
C LEU A 154 -7.25 -7.28 0.11
N GLU A 155 -6.64 -7.39 1.29
CA GLU A 155 -6.73 -6.39 2.34
C GLU A 155 -5.34 -6.00 2.82
N GLU A 156 -5.20 -4.82 3.43
CA GLU A 156 -3.97 -4.49 4.15
C GLU A 156 -3.78 -5.45 5.33
N GLY A 157 -2.62 -6.11 5.41
CA GLY A 157 -2.33 -7.04 6.51
C GLY A 157 -1.16 -7.99 6.23
N SER A 158 -0.75 -8.74 7.24
CA SER A 158 0.48 -9.55 7.22
C SER A 158 0.32 -10.92 6.53
N GLY A 159 0.12 -10.96 5.21
CA GLY A 159 -0.03 -12.21 4.45
C GLY A 159 1.01 -12.39 3.33
N LEU A 160 0.77 -11.73 2.22
CA LEU A 160 1.60 -11.67 1.03
C LEU A 160 2.58 -10.51 1.18
N TYR A 161 3.86 -10.82 1.18
CA TYR A 161 4.92 -9.83 1.20
C TYR A 161 5.42 -9.63 -0.21
N PHE A 162 5.72 -8.38 -0.56
CA PHE A 162 6.31 -8.06 -1.84
C PHE A 162 7.73 -7.53 -1.66
N ASP A 163 8.67 -8.06 -2.44
CA ASP A 163 10.02 -7.52 -2.54
C ASP A 163 10.13 -6.58 -3.74
N GLY A 164 10.80 -5.45 -3.57
CA GLY A 164 10.88 -4.39 -4.58
C GLY A 164 10.76 -3.00 -3.95
N PRO A 165 10.64 -1.94 -4.77
CA PRO A 165 10.47 -1.94 -6.23
C PRO A 165 11.76 -2.29 -6.99
N ARG A 166 11.65 -3.08 -8.06
CA ARG A 166 12.77 -3.33 -9.00
C ARG A 166 12.48 -2.80 -10.40
N GLN A 167 13.50 -2.35 -11.12
CA GLN A 167 13.32 -1.90 -12.50
C GLN A 167 12.93 -3.07 -13.42
N LEU A 168 12.07 -2.82 -14.41
CA LEU A 168 11.76 -3.82 -15.43
C LEU A 168 13.03 -4.23 -16.19
N PRO A 169 13.21 -5.53 -16.51
CA PRO A 169 14.41 -6.03 -17.18
C PRO A 169 14.56 -5.55 -18.62
N SER A 170 13.48 -5.04 -19.22
CA SER A 170 13.44 -4.62 -20.62
C SER A 170 12.44 -3.48 -20.80
N PRO A 171 12.80 -2.37 -21.48
CA PRO A 171 11.85 -1.32 -21.84
C PRO A 171 10.73 -1.80 -22.77
N GLN A 172 11.01 -2.79 -23.64
CA GLN A 172 10.02 -3.37 -24.54
C GLN A 172 8.87 -4.06 -23.78
N LEU A 173 9.15 -4.60 -22.58
CA LEU A 173 8.14 -5.25 -21.74
C LEU A 173 6.98 -4.31 -21.42
N ARG A 174 7.26 -3.01 -21.18
CA ARG A 174 6.21 -2.01 -20.93
C ARG A 174 5.23 -1.96 -22.12
N GLY A 175 5.73 -1.79 -23.34
CA GLY A 175 4.90 -1.75 -24.55
C GLY A 175 4.01 -2.99 -24.70
N LEU A 176 4.58 -4.18 -24.53
CA LEU A 176 3.84 -5.44 -24.63
C LEU A 176 2.72 -5.58 -23.58
N LEU A 177 2.95 -5.09 -22.36
CA LEU A 177 1.93 -5.12 -21.29
C LEU A 177 0.79 -4.13 -21.55
N TYR A 178 1.06 -2.98 -22.15
CA TYR A 178 0.02 -2.05 -22.61
C TYR A 178 -0.76 -2.61 -23.80
N ASP A 179 -0.07 -3.17 -24.81
CA ASP A 179 -0.70 -3.70 -26.03
C ASP A 179 -1.60 -4.91 -25.76
N SER A 180 -1.24 -5.73 -24.76
CA SER A 180 -2.08 -6.84 -24.29
C SER A 180 -3.32 -6.39 -23.51
N SER A 181 -3.56 -5.08 -23.42
CA SER A 181 -4.61 -4.44 -22.63
C SER A 181 -4.53 -4.75 -21.13
N ARG A 182 -3.47 -5.37 -20.59
CA ARG A 182 -3.48 -5.90 -19.21
C ARG A 182 -3.42 -4.85 -18.10
N VAL A 183 -3.16 -3.61 -18.46
CA VAL A 183 -2.97 -2.51 -17.50
C VAL A 183 -4.31 -2.00 -16.99
N SER A 184 -4.49 -2.03 -15.67
CA SER A 184 -5.60 -1.38 -14.97
C SER A 184 -5.16 -0.02 -14.42
N ARG A 185 -6.07 0.97 -14.29
CA ARG A 185 -5.75 2.37 -13.93
C ARG A 185 -6.27 2.89 -12.56
N PRO A 186 -6.43 2.11 -11.48
CA PRO A 186 -7.15 2.58 -10.29
C PRO A 186 -6.26 3.33 -9.26
N LEU A 187 -4.96 3.57 -9.54
CA LEU A 187 -3.98 4.14 -8.58
C LEU A 187 -3.38 5.49 -9.03
N ILE A 188 -4.15 6.30 -9.75
CA ILE A 188 -3.66 7.56 -10.33
C ILE A 188 -3.18 8.55 -9.25
N ASP A 189 -3.80 8.52 -8.07
CA ASP A 189 -3.53 9.48 -6.99
C ASP A 189 -2.12 9.39 -6.39
N ILE A 190 -1.43 8.26 -6.58
CA ILE A 190 -0.07 8.03 -6.09
C ILE A 190 0.98 8.10 -7.21
N GLY A 191 0.64 8.67 -8.37
CA GLY A 191 1.53 8.81 -9.53
C GLY A 191 1.63 7.55 -10.41
N VAL A 192 0.92 6.48 -10.06
CA VAL A 192 0.84 5.25 -10.84
C VAL A 192 -0.23 5.41 -11.92
N THR A 193 0.17 5.40 -13.19
CA THR A 193 -0.73 5.47 -14.35
C THR A 193 -1.43 4.16 -14.65
N GLY A 194 -0.86 3.06 -14.15
CA GLY A 194 -1.54 1.79 -14.11
C GLY A 194 -0.68 0.68 -13.52
N PHE A 195 -1.27 -0.49 -13.39
CA PHE A 195 -0.54 -1.67 -12.97
C PHE A 195 -1.11 -2.93 -13.63
N CYS A 196 -0.34 -4.01 -13.61
CA CYS A 196 -0.83 -5.34 -13.98
C CYS A 196 -0.20 -6.43 -13.11
N TRP A 197 -0.87 -7.58 -13.05
CA TRP A 197 -0.32 -8.80 -12.45
C TRP A 197 0.40 -9.64 -13.49
N LEU A 198 1.64 -10.02 -13.22
CA LEU A 198 2.39 -11.06 -13.93
C LEU A 198 2.25 -12.39 -13.20
N ALA A 199 1.85 -13.43 -13.93
CA ALA A 199 1.71 -14.75 -13.35
C ALA A 199 3.09 -15.39 -13.04
N PRO A 200 3.15 -16.36 -12.11
CA PRO A 200 4.36 -17.14 -11.83
C PRO A 200 5.00 -17.68 -13.11
N SER A 201 6.27 -17.34 -13.32
CA SER A 201 7.06 -17.72 -14.49
C SER A 201 6.37 -17.45 -15.84
N GLU A 202 5.56 -16.40 -15.92
CA GLU A 202 4.85 -16.05 -17.14
C GLU A 202 5.83 -15.73 -18.27
N GLN A 203 5.68 -16.42 -19.41
CA GLN A 203 6.44 -16.16 -20.61
C GLN A 203 5.80 -15.04 -21.42
N ILE A 204 6.57 -13.99 -21.70
CA ILE A 204 6.13 -12.87 -22.52
C ILE A 204 6.61 -13.09 -23.97
N PRO A 205 5.69 -13.21 -24.96
CA PRO A 205 6.08 -13.39 -26.35
C PRO A 205 7.04 -12.30 -26.84
N GLY A 206 8.16 -12.71 -27.43
CA GLY A 206 9.18 -11.79 -27.93
C GLY A 206 10.26 -11.38 -26.91
N LEU A 207 10.15 -11.81 -25.65
CA LEU A 207 11.13 -11.55 -24.61
C LEU A 207 11.53 -12.86 -23.91
N PRO A 208 12.35 -13.73 -24.53
CA PRO A 208 12.77 -14.98 -23.89
C PRO A 208 13.68 -14.72 -22.67
N GLY A 209 13.50 -15.50 -21.59
CA GLY A 209 14.37 -15.49 -20.41
C GLY A 209 13.95 -14.50 -19.31
N VAL A 210 12.95 -13.65 -19.57
CA VAL A 210 12.42 -12.70 -18.58
C VAL A 210 11.54 -13.36 -17.52
N GLU A 211 11.02 -14.56 -17.78
CA GLU A 211 10.18 -15.33 -16.86
C GLU A 211 10.88 -15.65 -15.53
N ASN A 212 12.22 -15.68 -15.52
CA ASN A 212 13.02 -15.93 -14.33
C ASN A 212 13.04 -14.75 -13.35
N TYR A 213 12.59 -13.56 -13.77
CA TYR A 213 12.53 -12.40 -12.89
C TYR A 213 11.37 -12.54 -11.89
N TRP A 214 10.24 -13.15 -12.28
CA TRP A 214 9.03 -13.31 -11.44
C TRP A 214 8.65 -14.79 -11.24
N PRO A 215 9.48 -15.58 -10.54
CA PRO A 215 9.19 -17.00 -10.33
C PRO A 215 7.83 -17.23 -9.66
N ASP A 216 7.44 -16.35 -8.72
CA ASP A 216 6.20 -16.45 -7.93
C ASP A 216 5.12 -15.45 -8.38
N GLY A 217 5.35 -14.74 -9.49
CA GLY A 217 4.51 -13.66 -9.97
C GLY A 217 4.80 -12.32 -9.28
N GLY A 218 4.12 -11.27 -9.71
CA GLY A 218 4.34 -9.94 -9.18
C GLY A 218 3.48 -8.86 -9.81
N PHE A 219 3.41 -7.71 -9.13
CA PHE A 219 2.75 -6.52 -9.64
C PHE A 219 3.74 -5.63 -10.38
N VAL A 220 3.40 -5.26 -11.61
CA VAL A 220 4.11 -4.23 -12.39
C VAL A 220 3.37 -2.92 -12.22
N TYR A 221 4.05 -1.87 -11.77
CA TYR A 221 3.53 -0.51 -11.66
C TYR A 221 4.15 0.38 -12.73
N PHE A 222 3.30 1.16 -13.40
CA PHE A 222 3.68 2.12 -14.43
C PHE A 222 3.52 3.53 -13.89
N TYR A 223 4.56 4.34 -13.95
CA TYR A 223 4.51 5.75 -13.55
C TYR A 223 4.35 6.67 -14.77
N ASP A 224 3.73 7.83 -14.55
CA ASP A 224 3.69 8.94 -15.52
C ASP A 224 4.98 9.73 -15.28
N ASP A 225 6.05 9.35 -15.96
CA ASP A 225 7.27 10.14 -15.96
C ASP A 225 7.63 10.53 -17.40
N GLU A 226 7.82 11.83 -17.60
CA GLU A 226 8.53 12.39 -18.77
C GLU A 226 10.05 12.14 -18.69
N ALA A 227 10.53 11.49 -17.61
CA ALA A 227 11.92 11.13 -17.44
C ALA A 227 12.26 9.91 -18.29
N GLU A 228 13.25 10.05 -19.19
CA GLU A 228 13.83 8.91 -19.90
C GLU A 228 14.92 8.24 -19.04
N PRO A 229 14.87 6.91 -18.85
CA PRO A 229 13.79 5.98 -19.21
C PRO A 229 12.62 6.01 -18.20
N PRO A 230 11.37 5.79 -18.65
CA PRO A 230 10.19 5.85 -17.79
C PRO A 230 10.31 4.84 -16.65
N LEU A 231 10.17 5.32 -15.41
CA LEU A 231 10.18 4.46 -14.24
C LEU A 231 9.00 3.48 -14.33
N SER A 232 9.34 2.20 -14.33
CA SER A 232 8.39 1.11 -14.20
C SER A 232 8.99 0.17 -13.17
N SER A 233 8.24 -0.09 -12.10
CA SER A 233 8.70 -0.95 -11.04
C SER A 233 7.95 -2.27 -11.02
N LEU A 234 8.64 -3.29 -10.53
CA LEU A 234 8.13 -4.62 -10.32
C LEU A 234 8.28 -4.97 -8.85
N ALA A 235 7.19 -5.41 -8.24
CA ALA A 235 7.13 -5.92 -6.88
C ALA A 235 6.80 -7.42 -6.94
N PHE A 236 7.65 -8.26 -6.36
CA PHE A 236 7.56 -9.73 -6.46
C PHE A 236 6.99 -10.33 -5.19
N VAL A 237 6.19 -11.38 -5.30
CA VAL A 237 5.79 -12.12 -4.09
C VAL A 237 7.04 -12.73 -3.44
N LYS A 238 7.23 -12.45 -2.16
CA LYS A 238 8.24 -13.08 -1.32
C LYS A 238 7.56 -14.23 -0.54
N PRO A 239 8.17 -15.42 -0.46
CA PRO A 239 7.68 -16.45 0.44
C PRO A 239 7.63 -15.91 1.88
N PRO A 240 6.63 -16.30 2.68
CA PRO A 240 6.54 -15.87 4.07
C PRO A 240 7.87 -16.19 4.77
N LYS A 241 8.45 -15.19 5.46
CA LYS A 241 9.66 -15.39 6.27
C LYS A 241 9.29 -16.46 7.29
N ARG A 242 9.94 -17.63 7.21
CA ARG A 242 9.72 -18.68 8.20
C ARG A 242 10.03 -18.06 9.56
N ALA A 243 9.27 -18.41 10.59
CA ALA A 243 9.56 -18.00 11.95
C ALA A 243 10.74 -18.83 12.50
N ASP A 244 11.83 -18.95 11.74
CA ASP A 244 13.08 -19.49 12.24
C ASP A 244 13.82 -18.37 12.98
N GLY A 245 13.95 -18.53 14.31
CA GLY A 245 14.51 -17.54 15.22
C GLY A 245 16.00 -17.23 15.00
N SER A 246 16.34 -16.55 13.91
CA SER A 246 17.66 -16.06 13.57
C SER A 246 17.56 -14.64 12.98
N SER A 247 18.36 -13.64 13.33
CA SER A 247 19.35 -13.48 14.40
C SER A 247 19.61 -11.97 14.58
N GLU A 248 20.00 -11.57 15.78
CA GLU A 248 20.47 -10.26 16.27
C GLU A 248 21.32 -9.42 15.29
N ALA A 249 21.92 -10.03 14.28
CA ALA A 249 22.69 -9.37 13.23
C ALA A 249 21.85 -8.53 12.24
N GLU A 250 20.58 -8.86 11.98
CA GLU A 250 19.70 -8.03 11.12
C GLU A 250 19.21 -6.76 11.84
N LEU A 251 19.09 -6.81 13.19
CA LEU A 251 18.65 -5.65 13.99
C LEU A 251 19.75 -4.59 14.15
N LEU A 252 21.02 -4.98 14.03
CA LEU A 252 22.15 -4.04 14.09
C LEU A 252 22.31 -3.25 12.79
N ASP A 253 21.97 -3.84 11.64
CA ASP A 253 22.07 -3.20 10.31
C ASP A 253 20.99 -2.11 10.12
N GLU A 254 19.78 -2.32 10.66
CA GLU A 254 18.72 -1.29 10.66
C GLU A 254 18.95 -0.16 11.68
N ALA A 255 19.61 -0.45 12.82
CA ALA A 255 19.95 0.56 13.82
C ALA A 255 21.08 1.51 13.34
N GLU A 256 22.08 1.02 12.61
CA GLU A 256 23.10 1.86 11.97
C GLU A 256 22.52 2.75 10.86
N LEU A 257 21.53 2.25 10.09
CA LEU A 257 20.84 3.02 9.07
C LEU A 257 20.04 4.20 9.67
N LEU A 258 19.47 4.00 10.87
CA LEU A 258 18.71 5.00 11.62
C LEU A 258 19.61 6.12 12.18
N ASP A 259 20.81 5.79 12.67
CA ASP A 259 21.77 6.78 13.17
C ASP A 259 22.34 7.64 12.02
N ASP A 260 22.56 7.07 10.84
CA ASP A 260 23.11 7.79 9.68
C ASP A 260 22.09 8.78 9.07
N VAL A 261 20.79 8.43 9.11
CA VAL A 261 19.68 9.33 8.72
C VAL A 261 19.45 10.43 9.75
N LEU A 262 19.57 10.13 11.04
CA LEU A 262 19.48 11.12 12.12
C LEU A 262 20.65 12.12 12.09
N PHE A 263 21.86 11.66 11.72
CA PHE A 263 23.03 12.54 11.60
C PHE A 263 22.92 13.52 10.42
N LYS A 264 22.38 13.07 9.28
CA LYS A 264 22.22 13.89 8.06
C LYS A 264 21.12 14.96 8.15
N VAL A 265 20.12 14.77 9.01
CA VAL A 265 19.02 15.74 9.20
C VAL A 265 19.40 16.86 10.18
N VAL A 266 20.44 16.68 10.99
CA VAL A 266 20.79 17.59 12.10
C VAL A 266 22.16 18.27 11.93
N ALA A 267 23.06 17.78 11.07
CA ALA A 267 24.36 18.41 10.88
C ALA A 267 24.25 19.81 10.26
N PRO A 268 24.74 20.88 10.92
CA PRO A 268 24.93 22.17 10.26
C PRO A 268 26.00 22.03 9.16
N PRO A 269 25.93 22.80 8.06
CA PRO A 269 26.89 22.70 6.98
C PRO A 269 28.31 22.98 7.50
N SER A 270 29.24 22.08 7.20
CA SER A 270 30.67 22.21 7.51
C SER A 270 31.25 23.43 6.81
N SER A 271 31.94 24.30 7.57
CA SER A 271 32.45 25.59 7.13
C SER A 271 33.79 25.53 6.36
N GLU A 272 34.03 24.46 5.60
CA GLU A 272 35.26 24.30 4.81
C GLU A 272 34.94 24.41 3.32
N ASP A 273 34.62 25.62 2.88
CA ASP A 273 34.94 26.15 1.55
C ASP A 273 34.39 27.58 1.45
N ALA A 274 35.11 28.53 2.07
CA ALA A 274 34.82 29.96 1.95
C ALA A 274 36.00 30.68 1.32
N THR A 275 36.00 30.75 -0.02
CA THR A 275 36.79 31.73 -0.78
C THR A 275 36.15 33.12 -0.61
N PRO A 276 36.92 34.20 -0.38
CA PRO A 276 36.33 35.48 0.02
C PRO A 276 36.05 36.35 -1.19
N LEU A 277 34.77 36.58 -1.54
CA LEU A 277 34.39 37.73 -2.37
C LEU A 277 33.08 38.39 -1.95
N SER A 278 33.22 39.69 -1.67
CA SER A 278 32.28 40.80 -1.80
C SER A 278 30.95 40.78 -1.03
N ARG A 279 30.99 41.57 0.06
CA ARG A 279 29.89 42.34 0.67
C ARG A 279 28.71 42.62 -0.29
N ARG A 280 27.58 41.95 -0.09
CA ARG A 280 26.24 42.51 -0.30
C ARG A 280 25.17 41.71 0.46
N SER A 281 24.48 42.44 1.34
CA SER A 281 23.17 42.19 1.97
C SER A 281 22.85 40.77 2.48
N LEU A 282 22.99 40.58 3.79
CA LEU A 282 22.41 39.46 4.55
C LEU A 282 20.88 39.57 4.57
N HIS A 283 20.18 38.60 3.97
CA HIS A 283 18.80 38.29 4.35
C HIS A 283 18.84 37.22 5.44
N GLU A 284 18.38 37.55 6.65
CA GLU A 284 18.07 36.55 7.67
C GLU A 284 17.02 35.56 7.13
N PRO A 285 17.13 34.25 7.42
CA PRO A 285 16.05 33.33 7.13
C PRO A 285 14.79 33.75 7.90
N PRO A 286 13.59 33.58 7.32
CA PRO A 286 12.36 34.03 7.95
C PRO A 286 12.20 33.40 9.34
N ARG A 287 11.93 34.23 10.36
CA ARG A 287 11.78 33.84 11.78
C ARG A 287 10.80 32.67 12.06
N ARG A 288 9.99 32.25 11.09
CA ARG A 288 8.94 31.22 11.20
C ARG A 288 9.44 29.78 11.10
N THR A 289 10.52 29.51 10.36
CA THR A 289 11.09 28.15 10.26
C THR A 289 11.82 27.76 11.55
N ARG A 290 12.39 28.74 12.26
CA ARG A 290 13.11 28.53 13.52
C ARG A 290 12.20 28.07 14.67
N THR A 291 10.95 28.50 14.70
CA THR A 291 9.99 28.13 15.76
C THR A 291 9.44 26.71 15.61
N PHE A 292 9.23 26.24 14.38
CA PHE A 292 8.69 24.90 14.14
C PHE A 292 9.68 23.79 14.53
N THR A 293 10.95 23.94 14.14
CA THR A 293 12.02 23.00 14.50
C THR A 293 12.25 22.95 16.01
N GLN A 294 12.10 24.08 16.70
CA GLN A 294 12.24 24.17 18.15
C GLN A 294 11.06 23.52 18.88
N ASP A 295 9.83 23.66 18.39
CA ASP A 295 8.65 23.03 18.99
C ASP A 295 8.63 21.50 18.79
N ALA A 296 9.07 21.01 17.63
CA ALA A 296 9.25 19.58 17.36
C ALA A 296 10.32 18.95 18.25
N TYR A 297 11.46 19.65 18.44
CA TYR A 297 12.53 19.24 19.35
C TYR A 297 12.06 19.18 20.82
N GLN A 298 11.23 20.12 21.26
CA GLN A 298 10.66 20.12 22.61
C GLN A 298 9.62 19.01 22.83
N LEU A 299 8.89 18.61 21.78
CA LEU A 299 8.01 17.45 21.81
C LEU A 299 8.82 16.15 21.97
N GLN A 300 9.86 15.96 21.17
CA GLN A 300 10.77 14.81 21.30
C GLN A 300 11.41 14.75 22.69
N ARG A 301 11.87 15.88 23.24
CA ARG A 301 12.45 15.94 24.58
C ARG A 301 11.44 15.60 25.68
N SER A 302 10.18 15.98 25.53
CA SER A 302 9.10 15.65 26.49
C SER A 302 8.73 14.17 26.47
N VAL A 303 8.75 13.55 25.27
CA VAL A 303 8.55 12.10 25.11
C VAL A 303 9.75 11.32 25.68
N ALA A 304 10.97 11.79 25.43
CA ALA A 304 12.20 11.20 25.98
C ALA A 304 12.30 11.35 27.51
N SER A 305 11.83 12.46 28.09
CA SER A 305 11.77 12.61 29.56
C SER A 305 10.65 11.79 30.20
N SER A 306 9.62 11.41 29.45
CA SER A 306 8.57 10.51 29.95
C SER A 306 9.06 9.05 30.00
N ARG A 307 10.03 8.68 29.14
CA ARG A 307 10.75 7.40 29.20
C ARG A 307 11.61 7.24 30.47
N SER A 308 11.97 8.33 31.16
CA SER A 308 12.82 8.28 32.36
C SER A 308 12.06 8.32 33.70
N GLY A 309 10.72 8.33 33.72
CA GLY A 309 9.97 8.05 34.95
C GLY A 309 8.51 8.51 34.99
N ARG A 310 7.61 7.57 35.37
CA ARG A 310 6.26 7.73 35.94
C ARG A 310 5.16 8.47 35.14
N GLY A 311 5.27 8.60 33.82
CA GLY A 311 4.11 8.96 33.00
C GLY A 311 3.34 7.73 32.53
N SER A 312 2.01 7.72 32.61
CA SER A 312 1.23 6.68 31.94
C SER A 312 1.25 6.92 30.42
N VAL A 313 1.15 5.85 29.62
CA VAL A 313 1.05 5.91 28.15
C VAL A 313 -0.03 6.90 27.71
N GLU A 314 -1.15 6.91 28.43
CA GLU A 314 -2.29 7.77 28.15
C GLU A 314 -1.94 9.26 28.33
N GLU A 315 -1.09 9.61 29.30
CA GLU A 315 -0.64 10.98 29.52
C GLU A 315 0.27 11.48 28.38
N VAL A 316 1.11 10.61 27.81
CA VAL A 316 1.98 10.96 26.68
C VAL A 316 1.15 11.22 25.41
N VAL A 317 0.15 10.38 25.15
CA VAL A 317 -0.77 10.55 24.01
C VAL A 317 -1.61 11.82 24.17
N GLN A 318 -2.15 12.07 25.38
CA GLN A 318 -2.92 13.28 25.67
C GLN A 318 -2.07 14.55 25.54
N GLU A 319 -0.79 14.51 25.95
CA GLU A 319 0.12 15.64 25.82
C GLU A 319 0.49 15.95 24.37
N ALA A 320 0.77 14.93 23.57
CA ALA A 320 1.04 15.07 22.14
C ALA A 320 -0.17 15.68 21.41
N ARG A 321 -1.39 15.21 21.74
CA ARG A 321 -2.64 15.74 21.21
C ARG A 321 -2.84 17.21 21.59
N ARG A 322 -2.60 17.57 22.86
CA ARG A 322 -2.75 18.95 23.37
C ARG A 322 -1.83 19.94 22.67
N ARG A 323 -0.55 19.60 22.48
CA ARG A 323 0.43 20.49 21.82
C ARG A 323 0.15 20.67 20.34
N LEU A 324 -0.32 19.64 19.66
CA LEU A 324 -0.72 19.75 18.26
C LEU A 324 -1.91 20.70 18.08
N LEU A 325 -2.91 20.61 18.96
CA LEU A 325 -4.05 21.53 18.94
C LEU A 325 -3.61 22.98 19.16
N GLN A 326 -2.63 23.23 20.03
CA GLN A 326 -2.05 24.56 20.23
C GLN A 326 -1.29 25.06 18.99
N LEU A 327 -0.56 24.19 18.28
CA LEU A 327 0.12 24.53 17.03
C LEU A 327 -0.88 24.89 15.92
N LEU A 328 -1.97 24.13 15.81
CA LEU A 328 -3.05 24.38 14.84
C LEU A 328 -3.80 25.68 15.13
N GLN A 329 -3.97 26.04 16.41
CA GLN A 329 -4.61 27.31 16.81
C GLN A 329 -3.72 28.53 16.54
N ARG A 330 -2.39 28.39 16.60
CA ARG A 330 -1.44 29.51 16.44
C ARG A 330 -1.18 29.91 14.99
N GLN A 331 -1.47 29.06 14.01
CA GLN A 331 -1.21 29.36 12.61
C GLN A 331 -2.47 29.75 11.84
N LYS A 332 -2.48 30.97 11.26
CA LYS A 332 -3.50 31.44 10.31
C LYS A 332 -3.31 30.78 8.93
N LEU A 333 -3.57 29.49 8.79
CA LEU A 333 -3.60 28.80 7.48
C LEU A 333 -5.05 28.59 6.99
N PRO A 334 -5.32 28.36 5.69
CA PRO A 334 -6.67 28.05 5.20
C PRO A 334 -7.20 26.68 5.70
N ASP A 335 -8.50 26.58 6.03
CA ASP A 335 -9.11 25.42 6.72
C ASP A 335 -9.05 24.08 5.98
N ALA A 336 -9.05 24.08 4.64
CA ALA A 336 -9.14 22.86 3.85
C ALA A 336 -7.81 22.07 3.79
N LEU A 337 -6.67 22.76 3.68
CA LEU A 337 -5.35 22.12 3.77
C LEU A 337 -5.02 21.67 5.20
N ARG A 338 -5.58 22.33 6.23
CA ARG A 338 -5.32 22.04 7.64
C ARG A 338 -5.75 20.64 8.07
N LYS A 339 -6.80 20.05 7.48
CA LYS A 339 -7.33 18.77 7.98
C LYS A 339 -6.60 17.56 7.40
N ALA A 340 -6.24 17.57 6.12
CA ALA A 340 -5.64 16.41 5.46
C ALA A 340 -4.17 16.21 5.85
N GLU A 341 -3.33 17.26 5.76
CA GLU A 341 -1.91 17.17 6.09
C GLU A 341 -1.68 16.97 7.59
N ALA A 342 -2.42 17.69 8.44
CA ALA A 342 -2.31 17.49 9.89
C ALA A 342 -2.79 16.10 10.31
N ARG A 343 -3.81 15.53 9.66
CA ARG A 343 -4.27 14.15 9.90
C ARG A 343 -3.22 13.14 9.44
N SER A 344 -2.60 13.32 8.28
CA SER A 344 -1.53 12.42 7.80
C SER A 344 -0.30 12.45 8.70
N LEU A 345 0.14 13.64 9.13
CA LEU A 345 1.26 13.79 10.05
C LEU A 345 0.95 13.22 11.44
N LEU A 346 -0.30 13.39 11.93
CA LEU A 346 -0.77 12.80 13.18
C LEU A 346 -0.73 11.27 13.11
N LEU A 347 -1.28 10.67 12.05
CA LEU A 347 -1.32 9.23 11.88
C LEU A 347 0.09 8.65 11.82
N ARG A 348 1.03 9.29 11.12
CA ARG A 348 2.43 8.86 11.07
C ARG A 348 3.13 8.96 12.42
N ALA A 349 2.94 10.06 13.16
CA ALA A 349 3.55 10.23 14.47
C ALA A 349 2.99 9.23 15.51
N LEU A 350 1.68 8.96 15.45
CA LEU A 350 1.00 8.05 16.34
C LEU A 350 1.37 6.59 16.04
N HIS A 351 1.44 6.22 14.76
CA HIS A 351 1.93 4.91 14.33
C HIS A 351 3.37 4.63 14.81
N ARG A 352 4.29 5.58 14.59
CA ARG A 352 5.68 5.45 15.07
C ARG A 352 5.78 5.35 16.59
N THR A 353 4.91 6.05 17.32
CA THR A 353 4.87 5.99 18.79
C THR A 353 4.38 4.63 19.27
N LEU A 354 3.32 4.09 18.65
CA LEU A 354 2.79 2.76 18.97
C LEU A 354 3.79 1.64 18.64
N GLN A 355 4.48 1.76 17.51
CA GLN A 355 5.53 0.80 17.10
C GLN A 355 6.68 0.78 18.11
N ALA A 356 7.22 1.96 18.47
CA ALA A 356 8.29 2.08 19.47
C ALA A 356 7.85 1.61 20.88
N MET A 357 6.56 1.65 21.19
CA MET A 357 6.02 1.11 22.43
C MET A 357 5.85 -0.41 22.40
N ASN A 358 5.44 -0.97 21.26
CA ASN A 358 5.31 -2.41 21.08
C ASN A 358 6.69 -3.08 21.21
N GLU A 359 7.70 -2.54 20.54
CA GLU A 359 9.11 -2.97 20.64
C GLU A 359 9.62 -2.90 22.09
N PHE A 360 9.33 -1.82 22.82
CA PHE A 360 9.70 -1.68 24.22
C PHE A 360 8.97 -2.67 25.14
N SER A 361 7.73 -3.04 24.82
CA SER A 361 6.97 -4.03 25.59
C SER A 361 7.51 -5.45 25.40
N GLN A 362 7.97 -5.77 24.19
CA GLN A 362 8.60 -7.06 23.89
C GLN A 362 9.95 -7.21 24.60
N GLN A 363 10.75 -6.13 24.69
CA GLN A 363 12.03 -6.10 25.41
C GLN A 363 11.94 -6.24 26.95
N ARG A 364 10.76 -6.16 27.58
CA ARG A 364 10.60 -6.34 29.04
C ARG A 364 10.11 -7.73 29.44
N VAL A 365 9.72 -8.55 28.46
CA VAL A 365 9.22 -9.92 28.69
C VAL A 365 10.35 -10.96 28.57
N GLU A 366 11.46 -10.58 27.94
CA GLU A 366 12.76 -11.25 27.99
C GLU A 366 13.61 -10.71 29.16
#